data_AF-A0A7C4ZPT3-F1
#
_entry.id   AF-A0A7C4ZPT3-F1
#
_cell.length_a   1.000
_cell.length_b   1.000
_cell.length_c   1.000
_cell.angle_alpha   90.00
_cell.angle_beta   90.00
_cell.angle_gamma   90.00
#
_symmetry.space_group_name_H-M   'P 1'
#
loop_
_entity.id
_entity.type
_entity.pdbx_description
1 polymer ?
#
loop_
_entity_poly.entity_id
_entity_poly.type
_entity_poly.pdbx_seq_one_letter_code
_entity_poly.pdbx_strand_id
1 'polypeptide(L)'
;MTDFLDQIFSIYTRSSNNKIKAPEQMSNQTAKFGDIIEIHTNGQLLIAAAVSDSEAILMSEFIELATHTDFIVSINHAISEKWIIETDKRLYLTPQMKYNVYGKLNENDKAMLKDIIIEGKPAPAEKSGPKVPPNPKDPRMKFKLEELEKTMLVNKHLFYEEEEKEEGT
;
A
#
# COMPACT_ATOMS: atom_id res chain seq x y z
N MET A 1 16.54 -14.31 -20.41
CA MET A 1 15.10 -14.14 -20.70
C MET A 1 14.62 -13.17 -19.64
N THR A 2 14.46 -11.90 -19.98
CA THR A 2 14.10 -10.84 -19.00
C THR A 2 12.65 -11.05 -18.59
N ASP A 3 12.40 -11.19 -17.28
CA ASP A 3 11.07 -11.44 -16.74
C ASP A 3 10.12 -10.30 -17.18
N PHE A 4 8.90 -10.65 -17.57
CA PHE A 4 7.90 -9.66 -17.99
C PHE A 4 7.64 -8.63 -16.87
N LEU A 5 7.73 -9.07 -15.62
CA LEU A 5 7.68 -8.20 -14.45
C LEU A 5 8.88 -7.25 -14.36
N ASP A 6 10.11 -7.73 -14.63
CA ASP A 6 11.29 -6.84 -14.64
C ASP A 6 11.13 -5.76 -15.71
N GLN A 7 10.47 -6.06 -16.83
CA GLN A 7 10.16 -5.07 -17.85
C GLN A 7 9.11 -4.06 -17.35
N ILE A 8 8.01 -4.50 -16.73
CA ILE A 8 7.00 -3.60 -16.14
C ILE A 8 7.63 -2.71 -15.06
N PHE A 9 8.36 -3.28 -14.11
CA PHE A 9 9.02 -2.53 -13.05
C PHE A 9 10.13 -1.61 -13.57
N SER A 10 10.84 -1.99 -14.64
CA SER A 10 11.83 -1.11 -15.28
C SER A 10 11.19 0.08 -16.00
N ILE A 11 10.02 -0.12 -16.62
CA ILE A 11 9.23 0.96 -17.23
C ILE A 11 8.69 1.87 -16.13
N TYR A 12 8.28 1.29 -15.00
CA TYR A 12 7.77 2.03 -13.86
C TYR A 12 8.84 2.87 -13.16
N THR A 13 10.01 2.30 -12.87
CA THR A 13 11.16 3.04 -12.31
C THR A 13 11.67 4.14 -13.26
N ARG A 14 11.49 3.98 -14.57
CA ARG A 14 11.73 5.07 -15.54
C ARG A 14 10.63 6.14 -15.54
N SER A 15 9.38 5.75 -15.31
CA SER A 15 8.23 6.66 -15.25
C SER A 15 8.12 7.39 -13.92
N SER A 16 8.64 6.82 -12.83
CA SER A 16 8.75 7.47 -11.51
C SER A 16 9.84 8.54 -11.45
N ASN A 17 10.68 8.66 -12.49
CA ASN A 17 11.50 9.86 -12.72
C ASN A 17 10.68 11.06 -13.22
N ASN A 18 9.40 10.88 -13.55
CA ASN A 18 8.49 12.03 -13.59
C ASN A 18 8.43 12.59 -12.18
N LYS A 19 8.93 13.82 -12.02
CA LYS A 19 8.80 14.59 -10.78
C LYS A 19 7.32 14.75 -10.46
N ILE A 20 6.74 13.81 -9.73
CA ILE A 20 5.48 14.02 -9.02
C ILE A 20 5.77 15.18 -8.09
N LYS A 21 5.14 16.33 -8.34
CA LYS A 21 5.25 17.47 -7.43
C LYS A 21 4.75 16.99 -6.08
N ALA A 22 5.67 16.81 -5.13
CA ALA A 22 5.31 16.59 -3.74
C ALA A 22 4.35 17.72 -3.34
N PRO A 23 3.21 17.42 -2.70
CA PRO A 23 2.28 18.45 -2.26
C PRO A 23 3.01 19.50 -1.42
N GLU A 24 2.81 20.78 -1.74
CA GLU A 24 3.50 21.92 -1.08
C GLU A 24 3.17 22.05 0.42
N GLN A 25 2.16 21.33 0.92
CA GLN A 25 1.81 21.28 2.33
C GLN A 25 1.45 19.85 2.74
N MET A 26 2.18 19.35 3.74
CA MET A 26 1.75 18.15 4.45
C MET A 26 0.58 18.51 5.36
N SER A 27 -0.51 17.77 5.21
CA SER A 27 -1.73 18.00 5.96
C SER A 27 -1.50 17.71 7.45
N ASN A 28 -1.87 18.65 8.33
CA ASN A 28 -1.95 18.41 9.78
C ASN A 28 -3.20 17.59 10.16
N GLN A 29 -3.96 17.08 9.19
CA GLN A 29 -5.19 16.34 9.42
C GLN A 29 -4.88 14.88 9.73
N THR A 30 -5.34 14.42 10.89
CA THR A 30 -5.36 13.00 11.23
C THR A 30 -6.22 12.25 10.23
N ALA A 31 -5.67 11.21 9.60
CA ALA A 31 -6.40 10.34 8.68
C ALA A 31 -7.58 9.66 9.40
N LYS A 32 -8.69 9.51 8.68
CA LYS A 32 -9.89 8.79 9.14
C LYS A 32 -10.05 7.50 8.35
N PHE A 33 -10.86 6.60 8.88
CA PHE A 33 -11.20 5.35 8.19
C PHE A 33 -11.68 5.60 6.74
N GLY A 34 -11.02 4.95 5.79
CA GLY A 34 -11.28 5.02 4.36
C GLY A 34 -10.74 6.27 3.68
N ASP A 35 -9.96 7.11 4.36
CA ASP A 35 -9.16 8.13 3.70
C ASP A 35 -8.01 7.47 2.90
N ILE A 36 -7.66 8.07 1.78
CA ILE A 36 -6.50 7.67 0.97
C ILE A 36 -5.34 8.59 1.34
N ILE A 37 -4.23 7.98 1.75
CA ILE A 37 -3.04 8.69 2.20
C ILE A 37 -1.85 8.41 1.30
N GLU A 38 -1.05 9.45 1.08
CA GLU A 38 0.26 9.42 0.42
C GLU A 38 1.34 9.46 1.49
N ILE A 39 2.15 8.41 1.60
CA ILE A 39 3.24 8.29 2.56
C ILE A 39 4.56 8.43 1.81
N HIS A 40 5.38 9.42 2.21
CA HIS A 40 6.73 9.58 1.68
C HIS A 40 7.75 8.99 2.65
N THR A 41 8.41 7.90 2.25
CA THR A 41 9.43 7.23 3.07
C THR A 41 10.62 6.79 2.22
N ASN A 42 11.85 7.00 2.70
CA ASN A 42 13.11 6.65 2.02
C ASN A 42 13.14 7.01 0.51
N GLY A 43 12.61 8.18 0.14
CA GLY A 43 12.58 8.66 -1.25
C GLY A 43 11.52 8.00 -2.14
N GLN A 44 10.65 7.17 -1.59
CA GLN A 44 9.54 6.53 -2.29
C GLN A 44 8.20 7.13 -1.85
N LEU A 45 7.25 7.19 -2.78
CA LEU A 45 5.85 7.50 -2.52
C LEU A 45 5.08 6.18 -2.43
N LEU A 46 4.38 5.97 -1.33
CA LEU A 46 3.47 4.85 -1.12
C LEU A 46 2.05 5.37 -0.97
N ILE A 47 1.08 4.66 -1.53
CA ILE A 47 -0.34 4.98 -1.37
C ILE A 47 -0.97 3.96 -0.42
N ALA A 48 -1.83 4.40 0.49
CA ALA A 48 -2.48 3.52 1.44
C ALA A 48 -3.92 3.97 1.75
N ALA A 49 -4.76 3.01 2.16
CA ALA A 49 -6.07 3.29 2.72
C ALA A 49 -5.99 3.30 4.25
N ALA A 50 -6.33 4.40 4.88
CA ALA A 50 -6.34 4.51 6.34
C ALA A 50 -7.46 3.67 6.95
N VAL A 51 -7.14 2.90 7.99
CA VAL A 51 -8.13 2.13 8.78
C VAL A 51 -8.27 2.68 10.20
N SER A 52 -7.26 3.38 10.70
CA SER A 52 -7.34 4.19 11.91
C SER A 52 -6.38 5.39 11.79
N ASP A 53 -6.21 6.13 12.89
CA ASP A 53 -5.20 7.18 13.01
C ASP A 53 -3.75 6.65 13.05
N SER A 54 -3.59 5.36 13.33
CA SER A 54 -2.32 4.67 13.60
C SER A 54 -2.07 3.50 12.65
N GLU A 55 -3.02 3.20 11.76
CA GLU A 55 -2.94 2.05 10.88
C GLU A 55 -3.54 2.37 9.50
N ALA A 56 -2.86 1.89 8.48
CA ALA A 56 -3.29 1.93 7.08
C ALA A 56 -3.00 0.59 6.39
N ILE A 57 -3.52 0.42 5.19
CA ILE A 57 -3.31 -0.76 4.35
C ILE A 57 -2.72 -0.31 3.03
N LEU A 58 -1.61 -0.93 2.62
CA LEU A 58 -0.92 -0.60 1.39
C LEU A 58 -1.83 -0.75 0.17
N MET A 59 -1.68 0.17 -0.77
CA MET A 59 -2.40 0.15 -2.04
C MET A 59 -1.43 0.03 -3.21
N SER A 60 -1.87 -0.68 -4.24
CA SER A 60 -1.10 -0.93 -5.45
C SER A 60 -1.97 -0.73 -6.70
N GLU A 61 -1.40 -0.16 -7.76
CA GLU A 61 -2.06 0.12 -9.02
C GLU A 61 -2.15 -1.11 -9.95
N PHE A 62 -1.39 -2.16 -9.67
CA PHE A 62 -1.22 -3.34 -10.54
C PHE A 62 -2.38 -4.33 -10.42
N ILE A 63 -3.59 -3.89 -10.77
CA ILE A 63 -4.83 -4.68 -10.63
C ILE A 63 -4.79 -6.07 -11.28
N GLU A 64 -3.97 -6.25 -12.31
CA GLU A 64 -3.74 -7.52 -12.99
C GLU A 64 -3.03 -8.57 -12.12
N LEU A 65 -2.38 -8.12 -11.04
CA LEU A 65 -1.71 -8.94 -10.04
C LEU A 65 -2.55 -9.17 -8.78
N ALA A 66 -3.77 -8.63 -8.74
CA ALA A 66 -4.69 -8.84 -7.63
C ALA A 66 -4.95 -10.34 -7.39
N THR A 67 -5.15 -10.66 -6.12
CA THR A 67 -5.44 -11.98 -5.62
C THR A 67 -6.79 -11.97 -4.89
N HIS A 68 -7.31 -13.16 -4.57
CA HIS A 68 -8.58 -13.30 -3.85
C HIS A 68 -8.63 -12.67 -2.45
N THR A 69 -7.49 -12.33 -1.85
CA THR A 69 -7.45 -11.62 -0.56
C THR A 69 -7.49 -10.11 -0.73
N ASP A 70 -7.32 -9.62 -1.96
CA ASP A 70 -7.24 -8.20 -2.23
C ASP A 70 -8.61 -7.58 -2.51
N PHE A 71 -8.73 -6.28 -2.27
CA PHE A 71 -9.95 -5.52 -2.50
C PHE A 71 -9.73 -4.40 -3.53
N ILE A 72 -10.40 -4.52 -4.67
CA ILE A 72 -10.25 -3.61 -5.81
C ILE A 72 -11.21 -2.44 -5.69
N VAL A 73 -10.67 -1.23 -5.71
CA VAL A 73 -11.42 0.03 -5.57
C VAL A 73 -11.17 0.95 -6.75
N SER A 74 -12.12 1.85 -6.97
CA SER A 74 -11.97 2.95 -7.91
C SER A 74 -11.78 4.26 -7.14
N ILE A 75 -10.66 4.91 -7.39
CA ILE A 75 -10.32 6.21 -6.81
C ILE A 75 -9.76 7.10 -7.90
N ASN A 76 -10.12 8.38 -7.86
CA ASN A 76 -9.61 9.37 -8.79
C ASN A 76 -8.23 9.83 -8.32
N HIS A 77 -7.17 9.05 -8.61
CA HIS A 77 -5.79 9.36 -8.28
C HIS A 77 -4.98 9.67 -9.54
N ALA A 78 -3.99 10.56 -9.44
CA ALA A 78 -3.17 10.97 -10.59
C ALA A 78 -2.35 9.84 -11.24
N ILE A 79 -2.14 8.72 -10.53
CA ILE A 79 -1.34 7.58 -10.99
C ILE A 79 -2.23 6.53 -11.68
N SER A 80 -3.41 6.23 -11.12
CA SER A 80 -4.33 5.21 -11.62
C SER A 80 -5.76 5.48 -11.14
N GLU A 81 -6.74 5.06 -11.93
CA GLU A 81 -8.16 5.10 -11.56
C GLU A 81 -8.63 3.88 -10.76
N LYS A 82 -7.85 2.79 -10.80
CA LYS A 82 -8.16 1.52 -10.12
C LYS A 82 -6.97 1.06 -9.29
N TRP A 83 -7.29 0.60 -8.10
CA TRP A 83 -6.29 0.22 -7.12
C TRP A 83 -6.70 -1.04 -6.40
N ILE A 84 -5.70 -1.76 -5.96
CA ILE A 84 -5.78 -2.87 -5.04
C ILE A 84 -5.55 -2.29 -3.64
N ILE A 85 -6.43 -2.57 -2.68
CA ILE A 85 -6.14 -2.51 -1.26
C ILE A 85 -5.66 -3.91 -0.84
N GLU A 86 -4.39 -4.00 -0.46
CA GLU A 86 -3.74 -5.27 -0.12
C GLU A 86 -4.00 -5.60 1.34
N THR A 87 -5.11 -6.28 1.62
CA THR A 87 -5.62 -6.48 3.00
C THR A 87 -4.64 -7.20 3.94
N ASP A 88 -3.61 -7.85 3.39
CA ASP A 88 -2.52 -8.53 4.10
C ASP A 88 -1.27 -7.66 4.34
N LYS A 89 -1.26 -6.40 3.86
CA LYS A 89 -0.13 -5.47 3.90
C LYS A 89 -0.43 -4.26 4.80
N ARG A 90 -0.49 -4.51 6.11
CA ARG A 90 -0.76 -3.49 7.13
C ARG A 90 0.45 -2.60 7.35
N LEU A 91 0.22 -1.29 7.36
CA LEU A 91 1.18 -0.24 7.64
C LEU A 91 0.85 0.38 8.99
N TYR A 92 1.82 0.42 9.90
CA TYR A 92 1.67 1.07 11.20
C TYR A 92 2.23 2.49 11.13
N LEU A 93 1.35 3.46 11.33
CA LEU A 93 1.68 4.87 11.23
C LEU A 93 2.21 5.36 12.58
N THR A 94 3.42 5.90 12.57
CA THR A 94 3.98 6.56 13.77
C THR A 94 3.63 8.05 13.78
N PRO A 95 3.58 8.70 14.95
CA PRO A 95 3.37 10.16 15.03
C PRO A 95 4.40 11.00 14.24
N GLN A 96 5.58 10.44 13.97
CA GLN A 96 6.65 11.12 13.22
C GLN A 96 6.50 10.95 11.70
N MET A 97 5.70 9.98 11.25
CA MET A 97 5.45 9.79 9.82
C MET A 97 4.58 10.91 9.29
N LYS A 98 5.04 11.49 8.19
CA LYS A 98 4.32 12.51 7.46
C LYS A 98 3.61 11.87 6.29
N TYR A 99 2.33 12.15 6.18
CA TYR A 99 1.50 11.72 5.08
C TYR A 99 0.55 12.83 4.64
N ASN A 100 0.07 12.74 3.40
CA ASN A 100 -0.96 13.64 2.88
C ASN A 100 -2.26 12.87 2.74
N VAL A 101 -3.37 13.43 3.23
CA VAL A 101 -4.70 12.91 2.89
C VAL A 101 -5.04 13.41 1.49
N TYR A 102 -4.96 12.52 0.52
CA TYR A 102 -5.20 12.83 -0.89
C TYR A 102 -6.70 12.82 -1.23
N GLY A 103 -7.42 11.83 -0.69
CA GLY A 103 -8.82 11.61 -1.02
C GLY A 103 -9.49 10.65 -0.05
N LYS A 104 -10.63 10.09 -0.46
CA LYS A 104 -11.37 9.10 0.32
C LYS A 104 -12.05 8.09 -0.59
N LEU A 105 -12.22 6.88 -0.07
CA LEU A 105 -13.11 5.87 -0.64
C LEU A 105 -14.56 6.40 -0.67
N ASN A 106 -15.33 5.93 -1.64
CA ASN A 106 -16.78 6.15 -1.63
C ASN A 106 -17.44 5.34 -0.50
N GLU A 107 -18.67 5.69 -0.13
CA GLU A 107 -19.33 5.07 1.03
C GLU A 107 -19.57 3.56 0.88
N ASN A 108 -19.79 3.08 -0.35
CA ASN A 108 -19.94 1.64 -0.61
C ASN A 108 -18.63 0.89 -0.37
N ASP A 109 -17.52 1.39 -0.94
CA ASP A 109 -16.19 0.78 -0.76
C ASP A 109 -15.71 0.90 0.70
N LYS A 110 -16.08 1.97 1.41
CA LYS A 110 -15.84 2.08 2.86
C LYS A 110 -16.58 1.01 3.66
N ALA A 111 -17.87 0.78 3.36
CA ALA A 111 -18.65 -0.26 4.02
C ALA A 111 -18.05 -1.65 3.76
N MET A 112 -17.65 -1.94 2.52
CA MET A 112 -16.96 -3.19 2.18
C MET A 112 -15.62 -3.33 2.90
N LEU A 113 -14.79 -2.27 2.93
CA LEU A 113 -13.52 -2.30 3.64
C LEU A 113 -13.74 -2.58 5.13
N LYS A 114 -14.78 -2.01 5.73
CA LYS A 114 -15.14 -2.24 7.13
C LYS A 114 -15.51 -3.71 7.37
N ASP A 115 -16.36 -4.27 6.52
CA ASP A 115 -16.74 -5.69 6.56
C ASP A 115 -15.52 -6.61 6.44
N ILE A 116 -14.58 -6.27 5.56
CA ILE A 116 -13.37 -7.07 5.33
C ILE A 116 -12.42 -7.02 6.53
N ILE A 117 -12.11 -5.80 7.02
CA ILE A 117 -11.05 -5.60 8.01
C ILE A 117 -11.51 -5.82 9.44
N ILE A 118 -12.76 -5.45 9.77
CA ILE A 118 -13.29 -5.56 11.14
C ILE A 118 -14.03 -6.87 11.33
N GLU A 119 -14.85 -7.28 10.36
CA GLU A 119 -15.68 -8.48 10.48
C GLU A 119 -15.02 -9.73 9.89
N GLY A 120 -13.87 -9.58 9.22
CA GLY A 120 -13.12 -10.70 8.63
C GLY A 120 -13.83 -11.35 7.44
N LYS A 121 -14.76 -10.63 6.80
CA LYS A 121 -15.46 -11.13 5.60
C LYS A 121 -14.51 -11.14 4.40
N PRO A 122 -14.64 -12.11 3.48
CA PRO A 122 -13.89 -12.07 2.24
C PRO A 122 -14.38 -10.91 1.36
N ALA A 123 -13.48 -10.35 0.54
CA ALA A 123 -13.86 -9.40 -0.48
C ALA A 123 -14.83 -10.06 -1.50
N PRO A 124 -15.85 -9.33 -2.00
CA PRO A 124 -16.72 -9.85 -3.06
C PRO A 124 -15.94 -10.29 -4.30
N ALA A 125 -16.43 -11.31 -5.01
CA ALA A 125 -15.73 -11.88 -6.18
C ALA A 125 -15.54 -10.86 -7.31
N GLU A 126 -16.48 -9.94 -7.49
CA GLU A 126 -16.43 -8.84 -8.44
C GLU A 126 -15.45 -7.73 -8.06
N LYS A 127 -14.96 -7.74 -6.82
CA LYS A 127 -14.08 -6.75 -6.21
C LYS A 127 -12.76 -7.36 -5.75
N SER A 128 -12.42 -8.57 -6.18
CA SER A 128 -11.19 -9.27 -5.79
C SER A 128 -10.53 -9.93 -6.99
N GLY A 129 -9.26 -10.30 -6.82
CA GLY A 129 -8.54 -11.06 -7.81
C GLY A 129 -8.85 -12.57 -7.75
N PRO A 130 -8.35 -13.35 -8.71
CA PRO A 130 -8.44 -14.81 -8.67
C PRO A 130 -7.67 -15.41 -7.47
N LYS A 131 -8.09 -16.61 -7.07
CA LYS A 131 -7.30 -17.42 -6.13
C LYS A 131 -5.97 -17.82 -6.78
N VAL A 132 -4.88 -17.65 -6.05
CA VAL A 132 -3.53 -17.96 -6.55
C VAL A 132 -3.13 -19.37 -6.10
N PRO A 133 -2.79 -20.28 -7.03
CA PRO A 133 -2.23 -21.57 -6.65
C PRO A 133 -0.81 -21.42 -6.09
N PRO A 134 -0.32 -22.34 -5.25
CA PRO A 134 1.05 -22.32 -4.75
C PRO A 134 2.04 -22.72 -5.86
N ASN A 135 2.25 -21.81 -6.81
CA ASN A 135 3.20 -21.94 -7.91
C ASN A 135 4.27 -20.86 -7.76
N PRO A 136 5.53 -21.22 -7.44
CA PRO A 136 6.61 -20.24 -7.28
C PRO A 136 6.93 -19.41 -8.52
N LYS A 137 6.52 -19.86 -9.71
CA LYS A 137 6.70 -19.11 -10.97
C LYS A 137 5.54 -18.15 -11.27
N ASP A 138 4.53 -18.12 -10.41
CA ASP A 138 3.41 -17.21 -10.59
C ASP A 138 3.87 -15.76 -10.33
N PRO A 139 3.65 -14.83 -11.27
CA PRO A 139 4.10 -13.45 -11.13
C PRO A 139 3.55 -12.75 -9.87
N ARG A 140 2.38 -13.17 -9.40
CA ARG A 140 1.73 -12.61 -8.20
C ARG A 140 2.53 -12.92 -6.92
N MET A 141 3.28 -14.02 -6.90
CA MET A 141 4.14 -14.36 -5.77
C MET A 141 5.29 -13.36 -5.63
N LYS A 142 5.96 -13.03 -6.74
CA LYS A 142 7.03 -12.02 -6.77
C LYS A 142 6.51 -10.65 -6.39
N PHE A 143 5.38 -10.24 -6.98
CA PHE A 143 4.69 -9.01 -6.62
C PHE A 143 4.39 -8.90 -5.12
N LYS A 144 3.82 -9.95 -4.50
CA LYS A 144 3.50 -9.94 -3.07
C LYS A 144 4.74 -9.85 -2.17
N LEU A 145 5.91 -10.30 -2.63
CA LEU A 145 7.18 -10.11 -1.93
C LEU A 145 7.66 -8.66 -2.01
N GLU A 146 7.57 -8.03 -3.18
CA GLU A 146 7.96 -6.62 -3.35
C GLU A 146 7.05 -5.68 -2.54
N GLU A 147 5.74 -5.94 -2.48
CA GLU A 147 4.82 -5.18 -1.63
C GLU A 147 5.07 -5.44 -0.12
N LEU A 148 5.57 -6.63 0.23
CA LEU A 148 6.01 -6.91 1.60
C LEU A 148 7.25 -6.10 1.97
N GLU A 149 8.22 -5.95 1.07
CA GLU A 149 9.41 -5.11 1.31
C GLU A 149 9.02 -3.64 1.57
N LYS A 150 8.07 -3.09 0.79
CA LYS A 150 7.51 -1.74 1.04
C LYS A 150 6.83 -1.64 2.41
N THR A 151 6.07 -2.68 2.78
CA THR A 151 5.42 -2.75 4.09
C THR A 151 6.44 -2.75 5.23
N MET A 152 7.50 -3.55 5.10
CA MET A 152 8.59 -3.61 6.08
C MET A 152 9.34 -2.28 6.20
N LEU A 153 9.50 -1.53 5.11
CA LEU A 153 10.13 -0.21 5.10
C LEU A 153 9.40 0.79 6.02
N VAL A 154 8.07 0.78 5.98
CA VAL A 154 7.23 1.61 6.86
C VAL A 154 7.27 1.06 8.29
N ASN A 155 7.08 -0.24 8.44
CA ASN A 155 6.98 -0.91 9.74
C ASN A 155 8.31 -1.14 10.44
N LYS A 156 9.44 -0.68 9.88
CA LYS A 156 10.78 -0.88 10.44
C LYS A 156 10.88 -0.54 11.93
N HIS A 157 10.15 0.49 12.36
CA HIS A 157 10.11 0.96 13.74
C HIS A 157 9.52 -0.05 14.74
N LEU A 158 8.78 -1.07 14.27
CA LEU A 158 8.26 -2.16 15.11
C LEU A 158 9.30 -3.25 15.36
N PHE A 159 10.32 -3.31 14.52
CA PHE A 159 11.41 -4.27 14.62
C PHE A 159 12.60 -3.49 15.19
N TYR A 160 12.74 -3.52 16.51
CA TYR A 160 13.87 -2.89 17.21
C TYR A 160 15.19 -3.26 16.52
N GLU A 161 15.89 -2.28 15.96
CA GLU A 161 17.34 -2.31 16.03
C GLU A 161 17.67 -1.82 17.43
N GLU A 162 18.07 -2.74 18.32
CA GLU A 162 18.92 -2.37 19.44
C GLU A 162 20.18 -1.74 18.82
N GLU A 163 20.16 -0.41 18.62
CA GLU A 163 21.42 0.30 18.47
C GLU A 163 22.17 0.06 19.77
N GLU A 164 23.21 -0.77 19.70
CA GLU A 164 24.25 -0.84 20.72
C GLU A 164 24.62 0.60 21.05
N LYS A 165 24.16 1.05 22.22
CA LYS A 165 24.85 2.11 22.90
C LYS A 165 26.26 1.57 23.15
N GLU A 166 27.20 1.96 22.30
CA GLU A 166 28.60 2.08 22.69
C GLU A 166 28.67 3.17 23.78
N GLU A 167 28.14 2.86 24.97
CA GLU A 167 28.51 3.50 26.21
C GLU A 167 29.78 2.79 26.70
N GLY A 168 30.93 3.39 26.38
CA GLY A 168 32.11 3.35 27.25
C GLY A 168 33.30 2.56 26.74
N THR A 169 34.31 3.26 26.24
CA THR A 169 35.50 3.60 27.05
C THR A 169 36.27 4.77 26.48
#